data_AF-A0AAU2QLU7-F1
#
_entry.id   AF-A0AAU2QLU7-F1
#
_cell.length_a   1.000
_cell.length_b   1.000
_cell.length_c   1.000
_cell.angle_alpha   90.00
_cell.angle_beta   90.00
_cell.angle_gamma   90.00
#
_symmetry.space_group_name_H-M   'P 1'
#
loop_
_entity.id
_entity.type
_entity.pdbx_description
1 polymer ?
#
loop_
_entity_poly.entity_id
_entity_poly.type
_entity_poly.pdbx_seq_one_letter_code
_entity_poly.pdbx_strand_id
1 'polypeptide(L)'
;MTLAAAFSEVFTELATTRPLPSATEALRGAVHARRMLLLKSLLVRVERRRELLTSAARRDFEQDWALLERAEATDPAAARAVVDYPMTGTWLAEALAAPDAPAFERHLAHLRGVAVAAAVRAGYEVSATVTVRAGTLALPGLGVLRCPSGRARLDGSGGLMRMTDASDGEGLMLPHSTARPGSGGYRPTATGTGWTGLRSLPGSTVVLDDLDPYRVPEPGIGPEALPAAEHSSVAHRLWARCWREAHELLSVTDPERAAEVRAVLRALVPLEPSDRAVGTPTSATLRAAPGAVLSQLPNDVGKLTECLVHETHHTKLAAVHEVVPLYRPGPGTLHRVGWRADLRPIPGVLQGAYAHLALSDLWWRAHNRRPTAWRRRAERQFETYREQVGEALSILRESDELTFAGRQFVREMGRHHKSLGLLARKTS
;
A
#
# COMPACT_ATOMS: atom_id res chain seq x y z
N MET A 1 -17.67 25.90 8.41
CA MET A 1 -17.48 24.62 9.12
C MET A 1 -16.05 24.59 9.65
N THR A 2 -15.85 24.38 10.95
CA THR A 2 -14.49 24.33 11.53
C THR A 2 -13.76 23.06 11.08
N LEU A 3 -12.44 23.10 10.95
CA LEU A 3 -11.59 21.95 10.57
C LEU A 3 -11.87 20.70 11.43
N ALA A 4 -12.19 20.89 12.72
CA ALA A 4 -12.56 19.81 13.64
C ALA A 4 -13.91 19.16 13.32
N ALA A 5 -14.91 19.94 12.88
CA ALA A 5 -16.21 19.42 12.50
C ALA A 5 -16.14 18.59 11.21
N ALA A 6 -15.38 19.07 10.21
CA ALA A 6 -15.12 18.34 8.96
C ALA A 6 -14.41 17.01 9.21
N PHE A 7 -13.45 16.98 10.14
CA PHE A 7 -12.76 15.75 10.51
C PHE A 7 -13.67 14.76 11.26
N SER A 8 -14.55 15.23 12.13
CA SER A 8 -15.52 14.39 12.83
C SER A 8 -16.52 13.73 11.86
N GLU A 9 -16.97 14.47 10.84
CA GLU A 9 -17.88 13.95 9.81
C GLU A 9 -17.18 12.87 8.97
N VAL A 10 -15.97 13.14 8.47
CA VAL A 10 -15.16 12.15 7.73
C VAL A 10 -14.86 10.91 8.57
N PHE A 11 -14.59 11.06 9.87
CA PHE A 11 -14.33 9.93 10.77
C PHE A 11 -15.56 9.02 10.93
N THR A 12 -16.74 9.59 11.12
CA THR A 12 -18.01 8.85 11.21
C THR A 12 -18.30 8.14 9.88
N GLU A 13 -18.13 8.82 8.75
CA GLU A 13 -18.36 8.23 7.43
C GLU A 13 -17.38 7.08 7.13
N LEU A 14 -16.12 7.20 7.54
CA LEU A 14 -15.16 6.10 7.41
C LEU A 14 -15.60 4.84 8.15
N ALA A 15 -16.26 4.98 9.30
CA ALA A 15 -16.73 3.86 10.10
C ALA A 15 -17.90 3.10 9.45
N THR A 16 -18.65 3.73 8.54
CA THR A 16 -19.73 3.07 7.78
C THR A 16 -19.20 2.18 6.66
N THR A 17 -17.87 2.13 6.48
CA THR A 17 -17.20 1.47 5.36
C THR A 17 -17.63 1.97 3.98
N ARG A 18 -18.52 2.95 3.81
CA ARG A 18 -18.91 3.44 2.48
C ARG A 18 -17.78 4.27 1.82
N PRO A 19 -17.70 4.24 0.49
CA PRO A 19 -16.82 5.15 -0.26
C PRO A 19 -17.25 6.60 -0.07
N LEU A 20 -16.28 7.46 0.24
CA LEU A 20 -16.47 8.91 0.27
C LEU A 20 -15.19 9.59 -0.24
N PRO A 21 -15.23 10.35 -1.35
CA PRO A 21 -14.02 10.95 -1.93
C PRO A 21 -13.23 11.84 -0.96
N SER A 22 -13.92 12.67 -0.17
CA SER A 22 -13.29 13.52 0.85
C SER A 22 -12.60 12.70 1.95
N ALA A 23 -13.14 11.52 2.29
CA ALA A 23 -12.48 10.59 3.20
C ALA A 23 -11.21 9.99 2.58
N THR A 24 -11.24 9.60 1.30
CA THR A 24 -10.04 9.14 0.60
C THR A 24 -8.95 10.21 0.56
N GLU A 25 -9.30 11.47 0.32
CA GLU A 25 -8.37 12.61 0.36
C GLU A 25 -7.77 12.81 1.76
N ALA A 26 -8.61 12.78 2.80
CA ALA A 26 -8.16 12.88 4.18
C ALA A 26 -7.18 11.74 4.56
N LEU A 27 -7.43 10.51 4.11
CA LEU A 27 -6.53 9.37 4.34
C LEU A 27 -5.20 9.53 3.61
N ARG A 28 -5.18 10.07 2.38
CA ARG A 28 -3.91 10.40 1.69
C ARG A 28 -3.14 11.49 2.43
N GLY A 29 -3.84 12.48 3.00
CA GLY A 29 -3.25 13.48 3.90
C GLY A 29 -2.61 12.86 5.14
N ALA A 30 -3.32 11.92 5.79
CA ALA A 30 -2.84 11.18 6.95
C ALA A 30 -1.58 10.36 6.66
N VAL A 31 -1.59 9.58 5.56
CA VAL A 31 -0.43 8.79 5.13
C VAL A 31 0.77 9.71 4.88
N HIS A 32 0.57 10.81 4.17
CA HIS A 32 1.64 11.77 3.88
C HIS A 32 2.22 12.40 5.16
N ALA A 33 1.37 12.89 6.06
CA ALA A 33 1.81 13.46 7.33
C ALA A 33 2.67 12.47 8.13
N ARG A 34 2.27 11.19 8.17
CA ARG A 34 3.07 10.13 8.77
C ARG A 34 4.40 9.93 8.07
N ARG A 35 4.44 9.92 6.73
CA ARG A 35 5.69 9.77 5.96
C ARG A 35 6.67 10.90 6.27
N MET A 36 6.19 12.14 6.34
CA MET A 36 7.02 13.28 6.71
C MET A 36 7.56 13.17 8.13
N LEU A 37 6.76 12.69 9.09
CA LEU A 37 7.25 12.41 10.45
C LEU A 37 8.34 11.33 10.48
N LEU A 38 8.19 10.26 9.70
CA LEU A 38 9.18 9.19 9.61
C LEU A 38 10.47 9.67 8.91
N LEU A 39 10.38 10.44 7.83
CA LEU A 39 11.53 11.07 7.16
C LEU A 39 12.29 12.01 8.10
N LYS A 40 11.57 12.86 8.83
CA LYS A 40 12.17 13.73 9.85
C LYS A 40 12.85 12.92 10.95
N SER A 41 12.22 11.84 11.39
CA SER A 41 12.80 10.94 12.40
C SER A 41 14.06 10.26 11.87
N LEU A 42 14.12 9.91 10.59
CA LEU A 42 15.30 9.36 9.95
C LEU A 42 16.45 10.37 9.95
N LEU A 43 16.19 11.62 9.53
CA LEU A 43 17.16 12.72 9.57
C LEU A 43 17.73 12.92 10.98
N VAL A 44 16.84 13.08 11.98
CA VAL A 44 17.24 13.25 13.39
C VAL A 44 18.05 12.06 13.89
N ARG A 45 17.72 10.84 13.47
CA ARG A 45 18.48 9.64 13.84
C ARG A 45 19.89 9.66 13.23
N VAL A 46 20.03 10.03 11.96
CA VAL A 46 21.34 10.16 11.29
C VAL A 46 22.20 11.20 12.00
N GLU A 47 21.66 12.37 12.33
CA GLU A 47 22.36 13.43 13.07
C GLU A 47 22.84 12.94 14.45
N ARG A 48 21.96 12.27 15.21
CA ARG A 48 22.29 11.74 16.56
C ARG A 48 23.26 10.56 16.56
N ARG A 49 23.39 9.86 15.43
CA ARG A 49 24.26 8.69 15.28
C ARG A 49 25.44 8.97 14.35
N ARG A 50 25.72 10.23 14.07
CA ARG A 50 26.74 10.68 13.10
C ARG A 50 28.12 10.07 13.32
N GLU A 51 28.53 9.86 14.56
CA GLU A 51 29.85 9.28 14.87
C GLU A 51 29.93 7.75 14.69
N LEU A 52 28.77 7.08 14.61
CA LEU A 52 28.70 5.63 14.34
C LEU A 52 28.62 5.32 12.84
N LEU A 53 28.48 6.34 12.00
CA LEU A 53 28.36 6.21 10.56
C LEU A 53 29.71 6.42 9.88
N THR A 54 29.99 5.61 8.87
CA THR A 54 31.15 5.81 7.99
C THR A 54 31.07 7.18 7.30
N SER A 55 32.22 7.81 7.07
CA SER A 55 32.27 9.09 6.34
C SER A 55 31.69 9.00 4.93
N ALA A 56 31.72 7.82 4.31
CA ALA A 56 31.08 7.58 3.02
C ALA A 56 29.54 7.57 3.14
N ALA A 57 28.97 6.84 4.11
CA ALA A 57 27.53 6.80 4.33
C ALA A 57 26.95 8.19 4.67
N ARG A 58 27.68 8.99 5.46
CA ARG A 58 27.28 10.38 5.77
C ARG A 58 27.20 11.26 4.53
N ARG A 59 28.25 11.27 3.71
CA ARG A 59 28.28 12.06 2.46
C ARG A 59 27.22 11.60 1.48
N ASP A 60 27.05 10.28 1.32
CA ASP A 60 26.01 9.70 0.46
C ASP A 60 24.62 10.18 0.90
N PHE A 61 24.32 10.08 2.20
CA PHE A 61 23.05 10.53 2.77
C PHE A 61 22.82 12.03 2.55
N GLU A 62 23.80 12.89 2.83
CA GLU A 62 23.70 14.34 2.62
C GLU A 62 23.43 14.69 1.14
N GLN A 63 24.09 13.99 0.20
CA GLN A 63 23.87 14.18 -1.23
C GLN A 63 22.47 13.73 -1.68
N ASP A 64 22.04 12.55 -1.23
CA ASP A 64 20.74 11.99 -1.58
C ASP A 64 19.60 12.82 -0.95
N TRP A 65 19.78 13.31 0.28
CA TRP A 65 18.84 14.22 0.94
C TRP A 65 18.70 15.54 0.18
N ALA A 66 19.83 16.18 -0.18
CA ALA A 66 19.81 17.42 -0.94
C ALA A 66 19.20 17.25 -2.34
N LEU A 67 19.33 16.06 -2.96
CA LEU A 67 18.67 15.76 -4.22
C LEU A 67 17.14 15.65 -4.05
N LEU A 68 16.67 15.03 -2.97
CA LEU A 68 15.25 14.95 -2.65
C LEU A 68 14.66 16.36 -2.41
N GLU A 69 15.35 17.22 -1.66
CA GLU A 69 14.93 18.61 -1.44
C GLU A 69 14.84 19.42 -2.74
N ARG A 70 15.81 19.24 -3.66
CA ARG A 70 15.77 19.91 -4.97
C ARG A 70 14.65 19.39 -5.86
N ALA A 71 14.38 18.08 -5.83
CA ALA A 71 13.24 17.50 -6.54
C ALA A 71 11.91 18.03 -5.99
N GLU A 72 11.77 18.14 -4.67
CA GLU A 72 10.59 18.73 -4.03
C GLU A 72 10.43 20.22 -4.38
N ALA A 73 11.52 20.99 -4.39
CA ALA A 73 11.47 22.40 -4.80
C ALA A 73 11.07 22.58 -6.27
N THR A 74 11.39 21.60 -7.13
CA THR A 74 11.04 21.62 -8.56
C THR A 74 9.58 21.23 -8.79
N ASP A 75 9.13 20.13 -8.17
CA ASP A 75 7.74 19.69 -8.19
C ASP A 75 7.40 18.97 -6.87
N PRO A 76 6.71 19.66 -5.93
CA PRO A 76 6.31 19.07 -4.66
C PRO A 76 5.38 17.86 -4.81
N ALA A 77 4.55 17.84 -5.86
CA ALA A 77 3.62 16.73 -6.09
C ALA A 77 4.37 15.48 -6.58
N ALA A 78 5.41 15.65 -7.40
CA ALA A 78 6.28 14.57 -7.83
C ALA A 78 7.06 13.95 -6.67
N ALA A 79 7.69 14.76 -5.82
CA ALA A 79 8.40 14.28 -4.63
C ALA A 79 7.44 13.57 -3.67
N ARG A 80 6.28 14.17 -3.41
CA ARG A 80 5.21 13.55 -2.61
C ARG A 80 4.76 12.20 -3.16
N ALA A 81 4.63 12.05 -4.48
CA ALA A 81 4.21 10.79 -5.08
C ALA A 81 5.18 9.62 -4.80
N VAL A 82 6.48 9.90 -4.62
CA VAL A 82 7.50 8.92 -4.23
C VAL A 82 7.50 8.71 -2.73
N VAL A 83 7.46 9.77 -1.93
CA VAL A 83 7.43 9.68 -0.46
C VAL A 83 6.19 8.92 0.04
N ASP A 84 5.04 9.14 -0.62
CA ASP A 84 3.78 8.47 -0.32
C ASP A 84 3.68 7.08 -0.96
N TYR A 85 4.71 6.62 -1.68
CA TYR A 85 4.72 5.25 -2.21
C TYR A 85 4.70 4.24 -1.05
N PRO A 86 3.91 3.14 -1.12
CA PRO A 86 3.74 2.26 0.03
C PRO A 86 5.06 1.68 0.57
N MET A 87 5.97 1.24 -0.30
CA MET A 87 7.23 0.59 0.07
C MET A 87 8.25 1.56 0.65
N THR A 88 8.20 2.85 0.27
CA THR A 88 8.97 3.90 0.96
C THR A 88 8.58 3.96 2.44
N GLY A 89 7.33 3.65 2.76
CA GLY A 89 6.88 3.47 4.14
C GLY A 89 7.47 2.30 4.89
N THR A 90 7.47 1.13 4.25
CA THR A 90 8.10 -0.08 4.80
C THR A 90 9.57 0.18 5.05
N TRP A 91 10.28 0.74 4.06
CA TRP A 91 11.67 1.14 4.19
C TRP A 91 11.91 2.07 5.38
N LEU A 92 11.13 3.15 5.51
CA LEU A 92 11.29 4.09 6.63
C LEU A 92 11.08 3.40 7.98
N ALA A 93 10.08 2.53 8.10
CA ALA A 93 9.81 1.78 9.32
C ALA A 93 10.97 0.83 9.67
N GLU A 94 11.48 0.08 8.69
CA GLU A 94 12.62 -0.82 8.87
C GLU A 94 13.91 -0.06 9.19
N ALA A 95 14.22 1.02 8.47
CA ALA A 95 15.38 1.87 8.71
C ALA A 95 15.38 2.44 10.14
N LEU A 96 14.21 2.85 10.64
CA LEU A 96 14.05 3.38 12.00
C LEU A 96 14.05 2.29 13.07
N ALA A 97 13.69 1.04 12.74
CA ALA A 97 13.74 -0.09 13.65
C ALA A 97 15.10 -0.81 13.66
N ALA A 98 15.92 -0.61 12.62
CA ALA A 98 17.20 -1.28 12.48
C ALA A 98 18.13 -0.98 13.67
N PRO A 99 18.95 -1.97 14.09
CA PRO A 99 20.14 -1.71 14.90
C PRO A 99 21.05 -0.69 14.20
N ASP A 100 22.01 -0.12 14.93
CA ASP A 100 23.00 0.81 14.37
C ASP A 100 23.91 0.10 13.32
N ALA A 101 25.05 0.67 12.97
CA ALA A 101 25.89 0.13 11.89
C ALA A 101 26.28 -1.35 12.09
N PRO A 102 26.35 -2.18 11.04
CA PRO A 102 26.19 -1.83 9.62
C PRO A 102 24.73 -1.93 9.09
N ALA A 103 23.76 -2.35 9.92
CA ALA A 103 22.38 -2.57 9.47
C ALA A 103 21.70 -1.26 9.06
N PHE A 104 21.81 -0.23 9.90
CA PHE A 104 21.26 1.09 9.61
C PHE A 104 21.82 1.69 8.31
N GLU A 105 23.13 1.58 8.06
CA GLU A 105 23.77 2.10 6.84
C GLU A 105 23.23 1.46 5.55
N ARG A 106 22.93 0.15 5.58
CA ARG A 106 22.33 -0.52 4.43
C ARG A 106 20.96 0.05 4.08
N HIS A 107 20.16 0.38 5.09
CA HIS A 107 18.88 1.04 4.86
C HIS A 107 19.05 2.48 4.37
N LEU A 108 20.02 3.24 4.89
CA LEU A 108 20.29 4.61 4.42
C LEU A 108 20.61 4.67 2.93
N ALA A 109 21.31 3.66 2.39
CA ALA A 109 21.63 3.58 0.97
C ALA A 109 20.38 3.57 0.05
N HIS A 110 19.20 3.21 0.55
CA HIS A 110 17.97 3.23 -0.23
C HIS A 110 17.40 4.65 -0.44
N LEU A 111 17.79 5.64 0.38
CA LEU A 111 17.40 7.04 0.16
C LEU A 111 17.80 7.53 -1.24
N ARG A 112 18.93 7.05 -1.77
CA ARG A 112 19.36 7.27 -3.15
C ARG A 112 18.28 6.95 -4.17
N GLY A 113 17.65 5.78 -4.04
CA GLY A 113 16.57 5.34 -4.91
C GLY A 113 15.36 6.25 -4.83
N VAL A 114 14.98 6.66 -3.61
CA VAL A 114 13.89 7.61 -3.36
C VAL A 114 14.18 8.97 -3.99
N ALA A 115 15.37 9.52 -3.78
CA ALA A 115 15.77 10.83 -4.28
C ALA A 115 15.87 10.86 -5.81
N VAL A 116 16.45 9.82 -6.43
CA VAL A 116 16.52 9.70 -7.90
C VAL A 116 15.12 9.51 -8.49
N ALA A 117 14.25 8.70 -7.88
CA ALA A 117 12.88 8.55 -8.34
C ALA A 117 12.11 9.89 -8.26
N ALA A 118 12.32 10.68 -7.21
CA ALA A 118 11.73 12.00 -7.08
C ALA A 118 12.26 12.95 -8.16
N ALA A 119 13.58 12.96 -8.41
CA ALA A 119 14.19 13.80 -9.45
C ALA A 119 13.67 13.45 -10.86
N VAL A 120 13.57 12.16 -11.21
CA VAL A 120 12.96 11.68 -12.47
C VAL A 120 11.52 12.19 -12.59
N ARG A 121 10.73 12.01 -11.54
CA ARG A 121 9.32 12.42 -11.54
C ARG A 121 9.12 13.92 -11.53
N ALA A 122 10.05 14.70 -10.97
CA ALA A 122 10.02 16.17 -10.94
C ALA A 122 10.61 16.79 -12.21
N GLY A 123 11.32 16.00 -13.03
CA GLY A 123 11.99 16.50 -14.23
C GLY A 123 13.21 17.35 -13.88
N TYR A 124 13.78 17.12 -12.69
CA TYR A 124 14.95 17.84 -12.21
C TYR A 124 16.20 17.39 -12.99
N GLU A 125 16.87 18.34 -13.61
CA GLU A 125 18.11 18.09 -14.36
C GLU A 125 19.26 17.84 -13.40
N VAL A 126 19.75 16.60 -13.39
CA VAL A 126 20.89 16.17 -12.57
C VAL A 126 21.96 15.57 -13.47
N SER A 127 23.21 15.99 -13.27
CA SER A 127 24.37 15.33 -13.86
C SER A 127 25.25 14.85 -12.71
N ALA A 128 25.21 13.54 -12.44
CA ALA A 128 25.90 12.96 -11.30
C ALA A 128 26.24 11.48 -11.52
N THR A 129 27.28 11.00 -10.84
CA THR A 129 27.55 9.56 -10.70
C THR A 129 27.31 9.17 -9.26
N VAL A 130 26.42 8.20 -9.04
CA VAL A 130 26.04 7.74 -7.71
C VAL A 130 26.53 6.31 -7.47
N THR A 131 26.91 5.98 -6.24
CA THR A 131 27.29 4.62 -5.83
C THR A 131 26.05 3.74 -5.63
N VAL A 132 26.12 2.49 -6.08
CA VAL A 132 25.04 1.49 -5.99
C VAL A 132 25.62 0.20 -5.41
N ARG A 133 25.88 0.19 -4.10
CA ARG A 133 26.64 -0.90 -3.44
C ARG A 133 25.98 -2.27 -3.55
N ALA A 134 24.65 -2.33 -3.62
CA ALA A 134 23.90 -3.56 -3.75
C ALA A 134 23.88 -4.12 -5.20
N GLY A 135 24.54 -3.44 -6.15
CA GLY A 135 24.49 -3.80 -7.56
C GLY A 135 23.15 -3.53 -8.23
N THR A 136 22.16 -2.97 -7.51
CA THR A 136 20.85 -2.58 -8.03
C THR A 136 20.41 -1.25 -7.42
N LEU A 137 19.91 -0.36 -8.26
CA LEU A 137 19.30 0.91 -7.88
C LEU A 137 17.78 0.78 -8.06
N ALA A 138 17.10 0.50 -6.95
CA ALA A 138 15.63 0.46 -6.92
C ALA A 138 15.07 1.88 -6.83
N LEU A 139 14.13 2.20 -7.72
CA LEU A 139 13.43 3.47 -7.79
C LEU A 139 11.95 3.25 -7.44
N PRO A 140 11.50 3.62 -6.23
CA PRO A 140 10.15 3.31 -5.76
C PRO A 140 9.05 3.77 -6.73
N GLY A 141 8.18 2.84 -7.10
CA GLY A 141 7.08 3.08 -8.05
C GLY A 141 7.51 3.32 -9.51
N LEU A 142 8.79 3.11 -9.86
CA LEU A 142 9.29 3.22 -11.24
C LEU A 142 9.88 1.90 -11.76
N GLY A 143 10.80 1.27 -11.01
CA GLY A 143 11.53 0.09 -11.46
C GLY A 143 12.90 -0.05 -10.81
N VAL A 144 13.74 -0.92 -11.38
CA VAL A 144 15.09 -1.22 -10.89
C VAL A 144 16.09 -1.13 -12.05
N LEU A 145 17.21 -0.46 -11.80
CA LEU A 145 18.39 -0.48 -12.68
C LEU A 145 19.45 -1.42 -12.09
N ARG A 146 19.88 -2.43 -12.84
CA ARG A 146 21.06 -3.23 -12.50
C ARG A 146 22.33 -2.43 -12.78
N CYS A 147 23.22 -2.39 -11.80
CA CYS A 147 24.46 -1.61 -11.80
C CYS A 147 25.64 -2.50 -11.35
N PRO A 148 26.09 -3.48 -12.16
CA PRO A 148 27.17 -4.40 -11.77
C PRO A 148 28.50 -3.69 -11.47
N SER A 149 28.74 -2.48 -12.02
CA SER A 149 29.93 -1.69 -11.69
C SER A 149 29.90 -1.09 -10.27
N GLY A 150 28.77 -1.21 -9.57
CA GLY A 150 28.53 -0.56 -8.29
C GLY A 150 28.35 0.95 -8.39
N ARG A 151 28.15 1.50 -9.61
CA ARG A 151 27.91 2.92 -9.86
C ARG A 151 26.88 3.11 -10.97
N ALA A 152 26.03 4.14 -10.83
CA ALA A 152 25.11 4.57 -11.86
C ALA A 152 25.40 6.02 -12.26
N ARG A 153 25.44 6.30 -13.56
CA ARG A 153 25.50 7.66 -14.09
C ARG A 153 24.08 8.16 -14.34
N LEU A 154 23.79 9.35 -13.85
CA LEU A 154 22.54 10.09 -14.01
C LEU A 154 22.81 11.31 -14.88
N ASP A 155 22.03 11.47 -15.94
CA ASP A 155 22.15 12.58 -16.88
C ASP A 155 20.76 13.05 -17.31
N GLY A 156 20.25 14.03 -16.58
CA GLY A 156 18.94 14.64 -16.79
C GLY A 156 19.04 15.82 -17.74
N SER A 157 18.35 15.77 -18.88
CA SER A 157 18.25 16.88 -19.83
C SER A 157 16.89 16.88 -20.52
N GLY A 158 16.28 18.07 -20.66
CA GLY A 158 15.06 18.24 -21.47
C GLY A 158 13.87 17.39 -21.00
N GLY A 159 13.74 17.16 -19.70
CA GLY A 159 12.68 16.32 -19.13
C GLY A 159 12.88 14.81 -19.35
N LEU A 160 14.09 14.36 -19.70
CA LEU A 160 14.44 12.95 -19.79
C LEU A 160 15.59 12.69 -18.82
N MET A 161 15.49 11.63 -18.02
CA MET A 161 16.58 11.15 -17.19
C MET A 161 17.26 9.97 -17.87
N ARG A 162 18.50 10.16 -18.33
CA ARG A 162 19.33 9.04 -18.75
C ARG A 162 20.01 8.41 -17.52
N MET A 163 19.87 7.09 -17.37
CA MET A 163 20.52 6.33 -16.30
C MET A 163 21.30 5.18 -16.91
N THR A 164 22.59 5.06 -16.57
CA THR A 164 23.46 3.99 -17.10
C THR A 164 24.25 3.36 -15.97
N ASP A 165 24.59 2.08 -16.07
CA ASP A 165 25.70 1.56 -15.27
C ASP A 165 26.99 2.26 -15.73
N ALA A 166 27.92 2.54 -14.81
CA ALA A 166 29.13 3.30 -15.16
C ALA A 166 30.13 2.51 -16.03
N SER A 167 29.97 1.19 -16.15
CA SER A 167 30.81 0.35 -17.03
C SER A 167 30.18 0.10 -18.41
N ASP A 168 28.88 0.35 -18.57
CA ASP A 168 28.16 0.26 -19.85
C ASP A 168 27.97 1.65 -20.48
N GLY A 169 28.24 1.74 -21.79
CA GLY A 169 28.02 2.96 -22.58
C GLY A 169 26.58 3.14 -23.06
N GLU A 170 25.75 2.11 -22.96
CA GLU A 170 24.34 2.16 -23.35
C GLU A 170 23.47 2.60 -22.16
N GLY A 171 22.70 3.67 -22.37
CA GLY A 171 21.91 4.30 -21.31
C GLY A 171 20.42 4.08 -21.45
N LEU A 172 19.77 3.83 -20.31
CA LEU A 172 18.32 3.87 -20.19
C LEU A 172 17.83 5.31 -20.26
N MET A 173 16.76 5.60 -20.98
CA MET A 173 16.06 6.88 -20.90
C MET A 173 14.72 6.72 -20.19
N LEU A 174 14.58 7.37 -19.03
CA LEU A 174 13.33 7.49 -18.30
C LEU A 174 12.70 8.85 -18.58
N PRO A 175 11.54 8.92 -19.26
CA PRO A 175 10.88 10.18 -19.46
C PRO A 175 10.33 10.73 -18.15
N HIS A 176 10.39 12.05 -17.98
CA HIS A 176 9.61 12.75 -16.97
C HIS A 176 8.12 12.53 -17.22
N SER A 177 7.36 12.33 -16.15
CA SER A 177 5.91 12.20 -16.23
C SER A 177 5.26 13.58 -16.40
N THR A 178 4.91 13.97 -17.63
CA THR A 178 4.01 15.13 -17.85
C THR A 178 2.54 14.80 -17.54
N ALA A 179 2.22 13.53 -17.21
CA ALA A 179 0.86 13.10 -16.95
C ALA A 179 0.37 13.61 -15.58
N ARG A 180 -0.64 14.49 -15.62
CA ARG A 180 -1.43 14.88 -14.45
C ARG A 180 -2.04 13.63 -13.79
N PRO A 181 -2.21 13.61 -12.44
CA PRO A 181 -2.94 12.54 -11.77
C PRO A 181 -4.36 12.45 -12.35
N GLY A 182 -4.66 11.38 -13.10
CA GLY A 182 -5.99 11.12 -13.68
C GLY A 182 -6.00 10.73 -15.16
N SER A 183 -4.97 11.07 -15.94
CA SER A 183 -4.86 10.65 -17.35
C SER A 183 -3.82 9.55 -17.49
N GLY A 184 -4.24 8.28 -17.53
CA GLY A 184 -3.43 7.13 -17.98
C GLY A 184 -2.08 6.97 -17.29
N GLY A 185 -1.96 6.01 -16.37
CA GLY A 185 -0.78 5.77 -15.54
C GLY A 185 0.57 5.92 -16.26
N TYR A 186 1.54 6.49 -15.54
CA TYR A 186 2.94 6.58 -15.95
C TYR A 186 3.42 5.23 -16.50
N ARG A 187 3.72 5.19 -17.80
CA ARG A 187 4.33 4.05 -18.49
C ARG A 187 5.73 4.46 -18.91
N PRO A 188 6.77 4.21 -18.10
CA PRO A 188 8.13 4.30 -18.59
C PRO A 188 8.31 3.13 -19.57
N THR A 189 8.09 3.36 -20.85
CA THR A 189 8.57 2.47 -21.92
C THR A 189 10.06 2.71 -22.08
N ALA A 190 10.82 2.29 -21.08
CA ALA A 190 12.26 2.48 -21.07
C ALA A 190 12.89 1.15 -21.50
N THR A 191 13.50 1.15 -22.69
CA THR A 191 14.27 0.04 -23.24
C THR A 191 15.75 0.39 -23.11
N GLY A 192 16.42 -0.25 -22.17
CA GLY A 192 17.87 -0.13 -21.96
C GLY A 192 18.39 -1.39 -21.29
N THR A 193 19.66 -1.72 -21.51
CA THR A 193 20.30 -2.86 -20.85
C THR A 193 20.24 -2.68 -19.33
N GLY A 194 19.91 -3.74 -18.60
CA GLY A 194 19.88 -3.73 -17.12
C GLY A 194 18.68 -3.06 -16.45
N TRP A 195 17.76 -2.40 -17.18
CA TRP A 195 16.54 -1.83 -16.59
C TRP A 195 15.36 -2.80 -16.58
N THR A 196 14.66 -2.85 -15.46
CA THR A 196 13.35 -3.48 -15.35
C THR A 196 12.34 -2.47 -14.79
N GLY A 197 11.36 -2.08 -15.59
CA GLY A 197 10.30 -1.14 -15.19
C GLY A 197 9.08 -1.83 -14.58
N LEU A 198 8.47 -1.19 -13.59
CA LEU A 198 7.20 -1.63 -13.02
C LEU A 198 6.06 -1.51 -14.04
N ARG A 199 5.09 -2.43 -13.97
CA ARG A 199 3.96 -2.47 -14.89
C ARG A 199 2.70 -1.92 -14.22
N SER A 200 2.12 -0.87 -14.81
CA SER A 200 0.79 -0.41 -14.39
C SER A 200 -0.28 -1.44 -14.75
N LEU A 201 -1.17 -1.73 -13.80
CA LEU A 201 -2.32 -2.60 -13.99
C LEU A 201 -3.37 -1.90 -14.87
N PRO A 202 -4.05 -2.63 -15.78
CA PRO A 202 -4.94 -2.02 -16.78
C PRO A 202 -5.98 -1.08 -16.19
N GLY A 203 -6.16 0.09 -16.84
CA GLY A 203 -7.18 1.07 -16.45
C GLY A 203 -6.94 1.76 -15.11
N SER A 204 -5.70 1.73 -14.59
CA SER A 204 -5.37 2.29 -13.28
C SER A 204 -3.96 2.90 -13.22
N THR A 205 -3.67 3.58 -12.11
CA THR A 205 -2.32 4.02 -11.70
C THR A 205 -1.65 3.03 -10.74
N VAL A 206 -2.29 1.90 -10.46
CA VAL A 206 -1.75 0.88 -9.55
C VAL A 206 -0.68 0.09 -10.29
N VAL A 207 0.50 -0.03 -9.68
CA VAL A 207 1.59 -0.83 -10.25
C VAL A 207 1.56 -2.26 -9.70
N LEU A 208 1.88 -3.24 -10.54
CA LEU A 208 2.25 -4.57 -10.08
C LEU A 208 3.72 -4.50 -9.66
N ASP A 209 3.97 -4.50 -8.35
CA ASP A 209 5.30 -4.33 -7.76
C ASP A 209 5.91 -5.67 -7.34
N ASP A 210 6.73 -6.20 -8.24
CA ASP A 210 7.55 -7.39 -8.07
C ASP A 210 9.05 -7.07 -8.01
N LEU A 211 9.41 -5.79 -7.79
CA LEU A 211 10.80 -5.32 -7.89
C LEU A 211 11.32 -4.62 -6.64
N ASP A 212 10.48 -3.89 -5.90
CA ASP A 212 10.94 -3.09 -4.76
C ASP A 212 11.49 -4.00 -3.63
N PRO A 213 12.68 -3.72 -3.07
CA PRO A 213 13.28 -4.56 -2.05
C PRO A 213 12.51 -4.56 -0.71
N TYR A 214 11.63 -3.58 -0.46
CA TYR A 214 10.82 -3.46 0.75
C TYR A 214 9.35 -3.89 0.54
N ARG A 215 9.07 -4.64 -0.54
CA ARG A 215 7.71 -5.08 -0.89
C ARG A 215 7.12 -6.12 0.08
N VAL A 216 7.97 -6.94 0.70
CA VAL A 216 7.61 -7.93 1.74
C VAL A 216 8.72 -7.93 2.80
N PRO A 217 8.40 -7.78 4.09
CA PRO A 217 9.39 -7.81 5.16
C PRO A 217 9.87 -9.25 5.41
N GLU A 218 11.11 -9.40 5.87
CA GLU A 218 11.64 -10.69 6.34
C GLU A 218 10.96 -11.13 7.66
N PRO A 219 10.64 -12.43 7.84
CA PRO A 219 10.90 -13.57 6.94
C PRO A 219 9.81 -13.83 5.88
N GLY A 220 8.81 -12.95 5.78
CA GLY A 220 7.65 -13.11 4.91
C GLY A 220 6.35 -12.71 5.61
N ILE A 221 5.20 -13.00 4.99
CA ILE A 221 3.89 -12.65 5.54
C ILE A 221 2.99 -13.87 5.79
N GLY A 222 2.14 -13.73 6.81
CA GLY A 222 1.22 -14.78 7.22
C GLY A 222 1.91 -15.93 7.97
N PRO A 223 1.15 -16.96 8.35
CA PRO A 223 1.66 -18.07 9.17
C PRO A 223 2.71 -18.93 8.45
N GLU A 224 2.72 -18.92 7.12
CA GLU A 224 3.69 -19.66 6.30
C GLU A 224 4.95 -18.83 5.96
N ALA A 225 5.04 -17.59 6.46
CA ALA A 225 6.11 -16.65 6.10
C ALA A 225 6.30 -16.55 4.57
N LEU A 226 5.21 -16.29 3.84
CA LEU A 226 5.25 -16.24 2.38
C LEU A 226 6.14 -15.08 1.91
N PRO A 227 7.15 -15.36 1.07
CA PRO A 227 8.01 -14.33 0.51
C PRO A 227 7.31 -13.58 -0.64
N ALA A 228 7.91 -12.47 -1.05
CA ALA A 228 7.55 -11.83 -2.31
C ALA A 228 7.86 -12.76 -3.48
N ALA A 229 7.04 -12.71 -4.53
CA ALA A 229 7.37 -13.41 -5.77
C ALA A 229 8.65 -12.85 -6.40
N GLU A 230 9.45 -13.74 -6.97
CA GLU A 230 10.57 -13.38 -7.84
C GLU A 230 10.06 -12.81 -9.16
N HIS A 231 10.67 -11.74 -9.67
CA HIS A 231 10.23 -11.07 -10.90
C HIS A 231 10.03 -12.05 -12.09
N SER A 232 10.91 -13.04 -12.22
CA SER A 232 10.85 -14.05 -13.27
C SER A 232 9.71 -15.06 -13.11
N SER A 233 9.18 -15.26 -11.90
CA SER A 233 8.06 -16.18 -11.64
C SER A 233 6.69 -15.49 -11.80
N VAL A 234 6.66 -14.15 -11.78
CA VAL A 234 5.40 -13.38 -11.88
C VAL A 234 4.76 -13.51 -13.26
N ALA A 235 3.57 -14.09 -13.31
CA ALA A 235 2.74 -14.14 -14.51
C ALA A 235 2.07 -12.79 -14.81
N HIS A 236 2.82 -11.77 -15.29
CA HIS A 236 2.32 -10.39 -15.48
C HIS A 236 1.02 -10.31 -16.30
N ARG A 237 0.91 -11.11 -17.37
CA ARG A 237 -0.31 -11.14 -18.23
C ARG A 237 -1.53 -11.65 -17.49
N LEU A 238 -1.34 -12.63 -16.61
CA LEU A 238 -2.42 -13.23 -15.82
C LEU A 238 -2.90 -12.24 -14.74
N TRP A 239 -1.96 -11.63 -14.01
CA TRP A 239 -2.27 -10.54 -13.07
C TRP A 239 -3.03 -9.39 -13.73
N ALA A 240 -2.58 -8.92 -14.89
CA ALA A 240 -3.25 -7.85 -15.62
C ALA A 240 -4.68 -8.23 -16.04
N ARG A 241 -4.88 -9.48 -16.48
CA ARG A 241 -6.20 -10.01 -16.83
C ARG A 241 -7.13 -10.09 -15.61
N CYS A 242 -6.68 -10.74 -14.53
CA CYS A 242 -7.46 -10.90 -13.30
C CYS A 242 -7.81 -9.54 -12.68
N TRP A 243 -6.88 -8.60 -12.66
CA TRP A 243 -7.14 -7.21 -12.21
C TRP A 243 -8.27 -6.56 -12.99
N ARG A 244 -8.20 -6.60 -14.32
CA ARG A 244 -9.21 -6.00 -15.20
C ARG A 244 -10.59 -6.63 -14.95
N GLU A 245 -10.66 -7.95 -14.90
CA GLU A 245 -11.91 -8.69 -14.66
C GLU A 245 -12.49 -8.42 -13.27
N ALA A 246 -11.64 -8.35 -12.23
CA ALA A 246 -12.07 -8.01 -10.88
C ALA A 246 -12.59 -6.58 -10.77
N HIS A 247 -11.93 -5.63 -11.45
CA HIS A 247 -12.39 -4.25 -11.52
C HIS A 247 -13.70 -4.09 -12.29
N GLU A 248 -13.89 -4.85 -13.38
CA GLU A 248 -15.15 -4.85 -14.12
C GLU A 248 -16.29 -5.40 -13.26
N LEU A 249 -16.06 -6.54 -12.59
CA LEU A 249 -17.03 -7.14 -11.67
C LEU A 249 -17.39 -6.18 -10.52
N LEU A 250 -16.39 -5.54 -9.92
CA LEU A 250 -16.60 -4.55 -8.87
C LEU A 250 -17.33 -3.33 -9.39
N SER A 251 -17.02 -2.84 -10.59
CA SER A 251 -17.67 -1.66 -11.18
C SER A 251 -19.14 -1.91 -11.50
N VAL A 252 -19.51 -3.13 -11.92
CA VAL A 252 -20.92 -3.53 -12.12
C VAL A 252 -21.65 -3.74 -10.80
N THR A 253 -20.94 -4.14 -9.74
CA THR A 253 -21.52 -4.42 -8.42
C THR A 253 -21.72 -3.14 -7.60
N ASP A 254 -20.66 -2.33 -7.47
CA ASP A 254 -20.58 -1.11 -6.68
C ASP A 254 -19.57 -0.13 -7.33
N PRO A 255 -20.04 0.75 -8.25
CA PRO A 255 -19.18 1.69 -8.97
C PRO A 255 -18.37 2.62 -8.06
N GLU A 256 -18.97 3.05 -6.95
CA GLU A 256 -18.30 3.92 -5.97
C GLU A 256 -17.15 3.18 -5.28
N ARG A 257 -17.36 1.91 -4.93
CA ARG A 257 -16.29 1.05 -4.37
C ARG A 257 -15.19 0.83 -5.38
N ALA A 258 -15.53 0.58 -6.64
CA ALA A 258 -14.53 0.42 -7.69
C ALA A 258 -13.67 1.69 -7.86
N ALA A 259 -14.28 2.87 -7.75
CA ALA A 259 -13.56 4.15 -7.76
C ALA A 259 -12.67 4.31 -6.52
N GLU A 260 -13.15 3.96 -5.32
CA GLU A 260 -12.38 4.00 -4.08
C GLU A 260 -11.14 3.09 -4.15
N VAL A 261 -11.29 1.83 -4.59
CA VAL A 261 -10.17 0.89 -4.75
C VAL A 261 -9.09 1.49 -5.66
N ARG A 262 -9.47 2.05 -6.81
CA ARG A 262 -8.52 2.71 -7.73
C ARG A 262 -7.87 3.95 -7.12
N ALA A 263 -8.58 4.66 -6.23
CA ALA A 263 -8.09 5.88 -5.61
C ALA A 263 -7.18 5.61 -4.40
N VAL A 264 -7.44 4.55 -3.64
CA VAL A 264 -6.70 4.20 -2.42
C VAL A 264 -5.45 3.38 -2.76
N LEU A 265 -5.57 2.41 -3.66
CA LEU A 265 -4.45 1.51 -3.97
C LEU A 265 -3.41 2.18 -4.87
N ARG A 266 -2.15 1.84 -4.63
CA ARG A 266 -0.98 2.32 -5.37
C ARG A 266 -0.11 1.17 -5.88
N ALA A 267 -0.07 0.05 -5.17
CA ALA A 267 0.69 -1.13 -5.57
C ALA A 267 -0.09 -2.43 -5.28
N LEU A 268 0.13 -3.43 -6.14
CA LEU A 268 -0.20 -4.82 -5.88
C LEU A 268 1.12 -5.60 -5.89
N VAL A 269 1.42 -6.31 -4.81
CA VAL A 269 2.65 -7.10 -4.64
C VAL A 269 2.31 -8.59 -4.78
N PRO A 270 2.82 -9.26 -5.82
CA PRO A 270 2.68 -10.70 -5.94
C PRO A 270 3.47 -11.43 -4.85
N LEU A 271 2.84 -12.42 -4.23
CA LEU A 271 3.50 -13.36 -3.32
C LEU A 271 3.77 -14.68 -4.03
N GLU A 272 4.80 -15.40 -3.57
CA GLU A 272 5.06 -16.75 -4.09
C GLU A 272 3.84 -17.68 -3.89
N PRO A 273 3.54 -18.57 -4.85
CA PRO A 273 2.60 -19.65 -4.63
C PRO A 273 3.04 -20.53 -3.46
N SER A 274 2.08 -21.09 -2.72
CA SER A 274 2.36 -22.11 -1.71
C SER A 274 1.92 -23.47 -2.22
N ASP A 275 2.85 -24.43 -2.27
CA ASP A 275 2.59 -25.82 -2.68
C ASP A 275 1.67 -26.57 -1.69
N ARG A 276 1.44 -26.01 -0.49
CA ARG A 276 0.57 -26.58 0.54
C ARG A 276 -0.89 -26.13 0.40
N ALA A 277 -1.22 -25.33 -0.61
CA ALA A 277 -2.49 -24.61 -0.71
C ALA A 277 -3.69 -25.49 -1.14
N VAL A 278 -4.23 -26.25 -0.18
CA VAL A 278 -5.65 -26.66 -0.19
C VAL A 278 -6.56 -25.53 0.38
N GLY A 279 -6.00 -24.34 0.64
CA GLY A 279 -6.66 -23.21 1.31
C GLY A 279 -6.97 -21.97 0.46
N THR A 280 -7.55 -20.94 1.09
CA THR A 280 -7.79 -19.62 0.48
C THR A 280 -6.47 -18.90 0.25
N PRO A 281 -6.24 -18.28 -0.93
CA PRO A 281 -5.04 -17.49 -1.20
C PRO A 281 -4.78 -16.44 -0.13
N THR A 282 -3.52 -16.27 0.27
CA THR A 282 -3.14 -15.27 1.28
C THR A 282 -3.14 -13.88 0.67
N SER A 283 -3.75 -12.93 1.37
CA SER A 283 -3.61 -11.50 1.14
C SER A 283 -3.28 -10.76 2.44
N ALA A 284 -2.63 -9.60 2.31
CA ALA A 284 -2.34 -8.73 3.44
C ALA A 284 -2.13 -7.27 3.02
N THR A 285 -2.32 -6.39 3.99
CA THR A 285 -1.89 -4.99 3.97
C THR A 285 -0.94 -4.77 5.14
N LEU A 286 0.27 -4.29 4.87
CA LEU A 286 1.22 -3.95 5.93
C LEU A 286 0.85 -2.59 6.54
N ARG A 287 0.93 -2.49 7.88
CA ARG A 287 0.70 -1.22 8.59
C ARG A 287 1.61 -0.09 8.09
N ALA A 288 2.85 -0.42 7.70
CA ALA A 288 3.82 0.53 7.18
C ALA A 288 3.59 0.90 5.71
N ALA A 289 2.82 0.13 4.95
CA ALA A 289 2.55 0.32 3.52
C ALA A 289 1.03 0.46 3.19
N PRO A 290 0.28 1.40 3.81
CA PRO A 290 -1.08 1.68 3.37
C PRO A 290 -1.12 1.97 1.85
N GLY A 291 -2.03 1.33 1.14
CA GLY A 291 -2.17 1.44 -0.32
C GLY A 291 -1.44 0.36 -1.11
N ALA A 292 -0.72 -0.57 -0.46
CA ALA A 292 -0.23 -1.80 -1.08
C ALA A 292 -1.08 -3.00 -0.68
N VAL A 293 -1.43 -3.83 -1.68
CA VAL A 293 -2.05 -5.13 -1.48
C VAL A 293 -1.03 -6.21 -1.79
N LEU A 294 -0.64 -6.99 -0.78
CA LEU A 294 0.18 -8.18 -0.97
C LEU A 294 -0.79 -9.34 -1.19
N SER A 295 -0.61 -10.11 -2.27
CA SER A 295 -1.53 -11.21 -2.56
C SER A 295 -0.86 -12.32 -3.35
N GLN A 296 -1.16 -13.57 -2.98
CA GLN A 296 -1.07 -14.68 -3.91
C GLN A 296 -2.13 -14.48 -4.99
N LEU A 297 -1.84 -14.92 -6.22
CA LEU A 297 -2.81 -14.80 -7.30
C LEU A 297 -4.03 -15.69 -7.03
N PRO A 298 -5.25 -15.14 -6.92
CA PRO A 298 -6.43 -15.97 -6.70
C PRO A 298 -6.83 -16.74 -7.96
N ASN A 299 -7.31 -17.98 -7.77
CA ASN A 299 -7.78 -18.84 -8.86
C ASN A 299 -9.14 -18.43 -9.46
N ASP A 300 -9.77 -17.38 -8.91
CA ASP A 300 -11.10 -16.89 -9.31
C ASP A 300 -11.19 -15.36 -9.18
N VAL A 301 -11.88 -14.72 -10.13
CA VAL A 301 -12.07 -13.26 -10.20
C VAL A 301 -12.84 -12.72 -9.00
N GLY A 302 -13.82 -13.48 -8.50
CA GLY A 302 -14.59 -13.12 -7.32
C GLY A 302 -13.70 -13.00 -6.08
N LYS A 303 -12.78 -13.96 -5.89
CA LYS A 303 -11.81 -13.92 -4.78
C LYS A 303 -10.86 -12.71 -4.86
N LEU A 304 -10.37 -12.35 -6.04
CA LEU A 304 -9.58 -11.13 -6.19
C LEU A 304 -10.41 -9.88 -5.90
N THR A 305 -11.68 -9.87 -6.32
CA THR A 305 -12.61 -8.74 -6.04
C THR A 305 -12.83 -8.57 -4.53
N GLU A 306 -13.07 -9.67 -3.80
CA GLU A 306 -13.16 -9.68 -2.34
C GLU A 306 -11.86 -9.18 -1.69
N CYS A 307 -10.71 -9.70 -2.14
CA CYS A 307 -9.38 -9.30 -1.67
C CYS A 307 -9.16 -7.79 -1.81
N LEU A 308 -9.43 -7.21 -2.98
CA LEU A 308 -9.23 -5.78 -3.21
C LEU A 308 -10.09 -4.92 -2.27
N VAL A 309 -11.35 -5.30 -2.02
CA VAL A 309 -12.22 -4.59 -1.07
C VAL A 309 -11.73 -4.77 0.36
N HIS A 310 -11.36 -5.99 0.74
CA HIS A 310 -10.87 -6.34 2.07
C HIS A 310 -9.61 -5.53 2.42
N GLU A 311 -8.61 -5.58 1.55
CA GLU A 311 -7.30 -4.95 1.77
C GLU A 311 -7.38 -3.42 1.65
N THR A 312 -8.30 -2.88 0.85
CA THR A 312 -8.62 -1.45 0.87
C THR A 312 -9.09 -1.01 2.26
N HIS A 313 -9.89 -1.82 2.96
CA HIS A 313 -10.36 -1.47 4.31
C HIS A 313 -9.27 -1.61 5.37
N HIS A 314 -8.35 -2.56 5.23
CA HIS A 314 -7.14 -2.57 6.04
C HIS A 314 -6.28 -1.33 5.81
N THR A 315 -6.10 -0.90 4.57
CA THR A 315 -5.41 0.36 4.23
C THR A 315 -6.09 1.56 4.89
N LYS A 316 -7.42 1.69 4.76
CA LYS A 316 -8.19 2.79 5.37
C LYS A 316 -8.03 2.81 6.89
N LEU A 317 -8.23 1.66 7.55
CA LEU A 317 -8.14 1.58 9.01
C LEU A 317 -6.72 1.85 9.52
N ALA A 318 -5.69 1.37 8.80
CA ALA A 318 -4.31 1.69 9.10
C ALA A 318 -4.07 3.20 9.06
N ALA A 319 -4.50 3.88 8.00
CA ALA A 319 -4.36 5.34 7.89
C ALA A 319 -5.16 6.11 8.96
N VAL A 320 -6.38 5.67 9.31
CA VAL A 320 -7.17 6.27 10.41
C VAL A 320 -6.45 6.14 11.74
N HIS A 321 -6.00 4.92 12.08
CA HIS A 321 -5.41 4.62 13.39
C HIS A 321 -4.14 5.44 13.66
N GLU A 322 -3.42 5.86 12.62
CA GLU A 322 -2.21 6.69 12.76
C GLU A 322 -2.50 8.14 13.13
N VAL A 323 -3.67 8.68 12.75
CA VAL A 323 -4.07 10.03 13.11
C VAL A 323 -4.89 10.02 14.40
N VAL A 324 -5.76 9.01 14.55
CA VAL A 324 -6.64 8.84 15.69
C VAL A 324 -6.51 7.42 16.20
N PRO A 325 -5.69 7.19 17.24
CA PRO A 325 -5.54 5.87 17.83
C PRO A 325 -6.88 5.30 18.26
N LEU A 326 -7.28 4.17 17.68
CA LEU A 326 -8.58 3.51 17.95
C LEU A 326 -8.52 2.53 19.12
N TYR A 327 -7.33 2.06 19.47
CA TYR A 327 -7.10 1.13 20.57
C TYR A 327 -5.78 1.47 21.25
N ARG A 328 -5.61 1.01 22.48
CA ARG A 328 -4.38 1.09 23.25
C ARG A 328 -3.68 -0.27 23.26
N PRO A 329 -2.38 -0.34 23.55
CA PRO A 329 -1.75 -1.59 23.95
C PRO A 329 -2.51 -2.14 25.17
N GLY A 330 -3.10 -3.32 25.02
CA GLY A 330 -3.87 -3.99 26.06
C GLY A 330 -3.15 -5.21 26.63
N PRO A 331 -3.78 -5.92 27.59
CA PRO A 331 -3.22 -7.13 28.21
C PRO A 331 -3.00 -8.29 27.23
N GLY A 332 -3.45 -8.15 25.97
CA GLY A 332 -3.25 -9.15 24.92
C GLY A 332 -4.29 -10.27 24.97
N THR A 333 -5.48 -10.01 25.53
CA THR A 333 -6.59 -10.97 25.54
C THR A 333 -6.90 -11.39 24.11
N LEU A 334 -6.99 -12.70 23.88
CA LEU A 334 -7.20 -13.28 22.57
C LEU A 334 -8.64 -13.77 22.43
N HIS A 335 -9.26 -13.46 21.30
CA HIS A 335 -10.66 -13.73 21.02
C HIS A 335 -10.81 -14.61 19.77
N ARG A 336 -11.79 -15.52 19.80
CA ARG A 336 -12.19 -16.28 18.61
C ARG A 336 -13.01 -15.38 17.69
N VAL A 337 -12.76 -15.48 16.38
CA VAL A 337 -13.53 -14.78 15.33
C VAL A 337 -13.98 -15.77 14.26
N GLY A 338 -15.05 -15.47 13.53
CA GLY A 338 -15.66 -16.44 12.61
C GLY A 338 -14.93 -16.66 11.27
N TRP A 339 -13.98 -15.79 10.90
CA TRP A 339 -13.26 -15.86 9.61
C TRP A 339 -11.88 -16.52 9.68
N ARG A 340 -11.36 -16.83 10.87
CA ARG A 340 -10.03 -17.44 11.07
C ARG A 340 -10.04 -18.40 12.27
N ALA A 341 -9.15 -19.39 12.24
CA ALA A 341 -9.01 -20.36 13.32
C ALA A 341 -8.15 -19.86 14.49
N ASP A 342 -7.15 -19.00 14.22
CA ASP A 342 -6.31 -18.41 15.26
C ASP A 342 -7.07 -17.36 16.08
N LEU A 343 -6.78 -17.33 17.38
CA LEU A 343 -7.33 -16.31 18.27
C LEU A 343 -6.68 -14.94 17.98
N ARG A 344 -7.46 -13.87 18.11
CA ARG A 344 -7.08 -12.52 17.69
C ARG A 344 -7.09 -11.56 18.87
N PRO A 345 -6.06 -10.71 19.03
CA PRO A 345 -6.15 -9.59 19.95
C PRO A 345 -7.12 -8.53 19.40
N ILE A 346 -7.57 -7.60 20.25
CA ILE A 346 -8.54 -6.54 19.87
C ILE A 346 -8.16 -5.76 18.59
N PRO A 347 -6.89 -5.37 18.35
CA PRO A 347 -6.49 -4.78 17.07
C PRO A 347 -6.84 -5.67 15.86
N GLY A 348 -6.62 -6.98 16.00
CA GLY A 348 -6.93 -7.96 14.96
C GLY A 348 -8.43 -8.21 14.79
N VAL A 349 -9.21 -8.14 15.87
CA VAL A 349 -10.68 -8.20 15.82
C VAL A 349 -11.24 -6.97 15.11
N LEU A 350 -10.75 -5.76 15.44
CA LEU A 350 -11.18 -4.51 14.82
C LEU A 350 -10.85 -4.47 13.32
N GLN A 351 -9.62 -4.85 12.95
CA GLN A 351 -9.20 -4.96 11.56
C GLN A 351 -10.12 -5.90 10.77
N GLY A 352 -10.36 -7.10 11.29
CA GLY A 352 -11.22 -8.08 10.64
C GLY A 352 -12.66 -7.58 10.54
N ALA A 353 -13.26 -7.08 11.63
CA ALA A 353 -14.63 -6.58 11.63
C ALA A 353 -14.85 -5.45 10.62
N TYR A 354 -13.88 -4.54 10.48
CA TYR A 354 -13.96 -3.42 9.52
C TYR A 354 -13.91 -3.90 8.06
N ALA A 355 -13.00 -4.82 7.73
CA ALA A 355 -12.91 -5.38 6.39
C ALA A 355 -14.12 -6.27 6.04
N HIS A 356 -14.58 -7.10 6.98
CA HIS A 356 -15.72 -8.00 6.75
C HIS A 356 -17.05 -7.24 6.68
N LEU A 357 -17.19 -6.12 7.39
CA LEU A 357 -18.36 -5.23 7.23
C LEU A 357 -18.44 -4.64 5.81
N ALA A 358 -17.29 -4.30 5.20
CA ALA A 358 -17.25 -3.87 3.81
C ALA A 358 -17.60 -4.99 2.83
N LEU A 359 -17.19 -6.23 3.13
CA LEU A 359 -17.60 -7.41 2.35
C LEU A 359 -19.09 -7.68 2.49
N SER A 360 -19.69 -7.54 3.68
CA SER A 360 -21.15 -7.63 3.85
C SER A 360 -21.88 -6.63 2.94
N ASP A 361 -21.43 -5.37 2.88
CA ASP A 361 -22.02 -4.36 1.98
C ASP A 361 -21.84 -4.73 0.49
N LEU A 362 -20.65 -5.20 0.09
CA LEU A 362 -20.40 -5.69 -1.28
C LEU A 362 -21.39 -6.79 -1.67
N TRP A 363 -21.55 -7.79 -0.81
CA TRP A 363 -22.43 -8.94 -1.09
C TRP A 363 -23.91 -8.58 -1.07
N TRP A 364 -24.32 -7.66 -0.19
CA TRP A 364 -25.66 -7.09 -0.22
C TRP A 364 -25.96 -6.46 -1.59
N ARG A 365 -25.02 -5.67 -2.13
CA ARG A 365 -25.16 -5.04 -3.47
C ARG A 365 -25.12 -6.03 -4.62
N ALA A 366 -24.38 -7.13 -4.47
CA ALA A 366 -24.28 -8.18 -5.48
C ALA A 366 -25.59 -8.96 -5.71
N HIS A 367 -26.54 -8.90 -4.75
CA HIS A 367 -27.78 -9.70 -4.77
C HIS A 367 -28.63 -9.53 -6.04
N ASN A 368 -28.57 -8.37 -6.71
CA ASN A 368 -29.33 -8.08 -7.93
C ASN A 368 -28.46 -7.85 -9.17
N ARG A 369 -27.17 -8.21 -9.13
CA ARG A 369 -26.21 -7.89 -10.19
C ARG A 369 -25.81 -9.13 -10.99
N ARG A 370 -25.46 -8.93 -12.26
CA ARG A 370 -24.80 -9.94 -13.09
C ARG A 370 -23.30 -9.96 -12.76
N PRO A 371 -22.57 -11.07 -13.01
CA PRO A 371 -23.02 -12.36 -13.56
C PRO A 371 -23.83 -13.23 -12.59
N THR A 372 -24.59 -14.21 -13.10
CA THR A 372 -25.46 -15.09 -12.28
C THR A 372 -24.69 -15.88 -11.22
N ALA A 373 -23.45 -16.30 -11.51
CA ALA A 373 -22.62 -17.04 -10.56
C ALA A 373 -22.26 -16.16 -9.34
N TRP A 374 -21.92 -14.89 -9.57
CA TRP A 374 -21.68 -13.90 -8.52
C TRP A 374 -22.92 -13.69 -7.65
N ARG A 375 -24.09 -13.50 -8.29
CA ARG A 375 -25.38 -13.38 -7.63
C ARG A 375 -25.72 -14.59 -6.74
N ARG A 376 -25.55 -15.81 -7.24
CA ARG A 376 -25.84 -17.05 -6.48
C ARG A 376 -24.94 -17.22 -5.25
N ARG A 377 -23.76 -16.61 -5.25
CA ARG A 377 -22.84 -16.61 -4.11
C ARG A 377 -23.20 -15.51 -3.10
N ALA A 378 -23.79 -14.41 -3.57
CA ALA A 378 -24.07 -13.22 -2.77
C ALA A 378 -24.90 -13.48 -1.52
N GLU A 379 -26.01 -14.22 -1.62
CA GLU A 379 -26.89 -14.47 -0.46
C GLU A 379 -26.16 -15.22 0.67
N ARG A 380 -25.53 -16.35 0.33
CA ARG A 380 -24.76 -17.13 1.32
C ARG A 380 -23.64 -16.32 1.94
N GLN A 381 -22.88 -15.58 1.13
CA GLN A 381 -21.75 -14.79 1.64
C GLN A 381 -22.22 -13.59 2.47
N PHE A 382 -23.30 -12.93 2.07
CA PHE A 382 -23.89 -11.83 2.84
C PHE A 382 -24.26 -12.28 4.25
N GLU A 383 -25.01 -13.38 4.36
CA GLU A 383 -25.44 -13.90 5.67
C GLU A 383 -24.25 -14.34 6.52
N THR A 384 -23.31 -15.10 5.96
CA THR A 384 -22.08 -15.51 6.66
C THR A 384 -21.31 -14.31 7.20
N TYR A 385 -21.01 -13.30 6.37
CA TYR A 385 -20.27 -12.13 6.83
C TYR A 385 -21.07 -11.28 7.82
N ARG A 386 -22.38 -11.15 7.63
CA ARG A 386 -23.25 -10.41 8.55
C ARG A 386 -23.23 -11.02 9.95
N GLU A 387 -23.29 -12.35 10.06
CA GLU A 387 -23.21 -13.05 11.34
C GLU A 387 -21.84 -12.85 12.00
N GLN A 388 -20.76 -13.13 11.27
CA GLN A 388 -19.38 -12.99 11.77
C GLN A 388 -19.06 -11.56 12.24
N VAL A 389 -19.52 -10.54 11.51
CA VAL A 389 -19.34 -9.14 11.89
C VAL A 389 -20.15 -8.81 13.15
N GLY A 390 -21.35 -9.35 13.30
CA GLY A 390 -22.17 -9.17 14.51
C GLY A 390 -21.49 -9.69 15.77
N GLU A 391 -20.89 -10.88 15.69
CA GLU A 391 -20.11 -11.48 16.78
C GLU A 391 -18.89 -10.62 17.13
N ALA A 392 -18.09 -10.24 16.13
CA ALA A 392 -16.90 -9.43 16.34
C ALA A 392 -17.21 -8.04 16.90
N LEU A 393 -18.31 -7.41 16.46
CA LEU A 393 -18.77 -6.14 17.03
C LEU A 393 -19.22 -6.28 18.48
N SER A 394 -19.70 -7.46 18.91
CA SER A 394 -20.04 -7.73 20.31
C SER A 394 -18.78 -7.76 21.17
N ILE A 395 -17.76 -8.51 20.72
CA ILE A 395 -16.44 -8.55 21.36
C ILE A 395 -15.84 -7.14 21.51
N LEU A 396 -15.88 -6.34 20.44
CA LEU A 396 -15.32 -4.98 20.45
C LEU A 396 -16.05 -4.03 21.40
N ARG A 397 -17.38 -4.18 21.56
CA ARG A 397 -18.18 -3.34 22.46
C ARG A 397 -17.93 -3.63 23.94
N GLU A 398 -17.55 -4.87 24.25
CA GLU A 398 -17.24 -5.33 25.60
C GLU A 398 -15.78 -5.08 25.99
N SER A 399 -14.94 -4.62 25.05
CA SER A 399 -13.52 -4.40 25.29
C SER A 399 -13.20 -3.02 25.84
N ASP A 400 -12.41 -3.00 26.92
CA ASP A 400 -11.84 -1.78 27.50
C ASP A 400 -10.54 -1.31 26.79
N GLU A 401 -10.03 -2.07 25.82
CA GLU A 401 -8.81 -1.72 25.06
C GLU A 401 -9.05 -0.62 24.02
N LEU A 402 -10.30 -0.38 23.64
CA LEU A 402 -10.65 0.69 22.70
C LEU A 402 -10.46 2.08 23.34
N THR A 403 -9.95 3.02 22.56
CA THR A 403 -9.96 4.44 22.97
C THR A 403 -11.38 4.99 22.90
N PHE A 404 -11.59 6.24 23.36
CA PHE A 404 -12.87 6.91 23.16
C PHE A 404 -13.26 6.96 21.67
N ALA A 405 -12.33 7.36 20.81
CA ALA A 405 -12.54 7.39 19.36
C ALA A 405 -12.81 5.99 18.79
N GLY A 406 -12.10 4.96 19.25
CA GLY A 406 -12.36 3.57 18.88
C GLY A 406 -13.77 3.10 19.19
N ARG A 407 -14.28 3.43 20.40
CA ARG A 407 -15.66 3.11 20.78
C ARG A 407 -16.68 3.85 19.91
N GLN A 408 -16.44 5.12 19.57
CA GLN A 408 -17.30 5.84 18.63
C GLN A 408 -17.30 5.15 17.25
N PHE A 409 -16.11 4.82 16.72
CA PHE A 409 -15.94 4.15 15.43
C PHE A 409 -16.68 2.81 15.38
N VAL A 410 -16.49 1.95 16.38
CA VAL A 410 -17.18 0.65 16.49
C VAL A 410 -18.71 0.82 16.61
N ARG A 411 -19.18 1.87 17.29
CA ARG A 411 -20.63 2.15 17.36
C ARG A 411 -21.19 2.51 15.99
N GLU A 412 -20.50 3.35 15.21
CA GLU A 412 -20.94 3.69 13.85
C GLU A 412 -20.89 2.47 12.91
N MET A 413 -19.86 1.64 13.01
CA MET A 413 -19.83 0.33 12.33
C MET A 413 -21.05 -0.52 12.69
N GLY A 414 -21.43 -0.55 13.97
CA GLY A 414 -22.62 -1.26 14.45
C GLY A 414 -23.94 -0.69 13.94
N ARG A 415 -24.04 0.62 13.72
CA ARG A 415 -25.21 1.24 13.08
C ARG A 415 -25.33 0.82 11.61
N HIS A 416 -24.21 0.85 10.89
CA HIS A 416 -24.17 0.40 9.49
C HIS A 416 -24.53 -1.08 9.35
N HIS A 417 -23.93 -1.94 10.17
CA HIS A 417 -24.23 -3.38 10.22
C HIS A 417 -25.73 -3.66 10.40
N LYS A 418 -26.40 -2.97 11.32
CA LYS A 418 -27.85 -3.07 11.53
C LYS A 418 -28.64 -2.61 10.31
N SER A 419 -28.21 -1.53 9.64
CA SER A 419 -28.90 -0.98 8.47
C SER A 419 -28.94 -1.99 7.30
N LEU A 420 -27.85 -2.72 7.08
CA LEU A 420 -27.78 -3.78 6.05
C LEU A 420 -28.77 -4.92 6.34
N GLY A 421 -28.93 -5.30 7.61
CA GLY A 421 -29.91 -6.32 8.01
C GLY A 421 -31.37 -5.90 7.84
N LEU A 422 -31.69 -4.62 8.08
CA LEU A 422 -33.05 -4.09 7.85
C LEU A 422 -33.40 -3.99 6.37
N LEU A 423 -32.42 -3.61 5.54
CA LEU A 423 -32.61 -3.52 4.09
C LEU A 423 -32.82 -4.89 3.46
N ALA A 424 -32.07 -5.91 3.90
CA ALA A 424 -32.25 -7.28 3.44
C ALA A 424 -33.68 -7.80 3.66
N ARG A 425 -34.25 -7.57 4.86
CA ARG A 425 -35.62 -7.97 5.21
C ARG A 425 -36.73 -7.27 4.42
N LYS A 426 -36.44 -6.13 3.77
CA LYS A 426 -37.41 -5.41 2.93
C LYS A 426 -37.37 -5.85 1.47
N THR A 427 -36.28 -6.50 1.05
CA THR A 427 -36.05 -6.96 -0.32
C THR A 427 -36.30 -8.45 -0.51
N SER A 428 -36.33 -9.22 0.59
CA SER A 428 -36.89 -10.58 0.68
C SER A 428 -38.41 -10.52 0.82
#